data_AF-A0A0C3CBX2-F1
#
_entry.id   AF-A0A0C3CBX2-F1
#
_cell.length_a   1.000
_cell.length_b   1.000
_cell.length_c   1.000
_cell.angle_alpha   90.00
_cell.angle_beta   90.00
_cell.angle_gamma   90.00
#
_symmetry.space_group_name_H-M   'P 1'
#
loop_
_entity.id
_entity.type
_entity.pdbx_description
1 polymer ?
#
loop_
_entity_poly.entity_id
_entity_poly.type
_entity_poly.pdbx_seq_one_letter_code
_entity_poly.pdbx_strand_id
1 'polypeptide(L)'
;MIASIPEGRYAVATSGAKTYAYGCMTRVGITPPKVTITADDKRLKAGKPAPDPFLLAAECLGYNASDCVVFEDSPSGIRAGVASGATVIAVCTSHERSKIENCGAHYIVDDMSKRGQ
;
A
#
# COMPACT_ATOMS: atom_id res chain seq x y z
N MET A 1 -15.33 -1.81 -3.12
CA MET A 1 -14.12 -1.33 -3.80
C MET A 1 -13.15 -2.48 -4.04
N ILE A 2 -12.67 -3.20 -3.02
CA ILE A 2 -11.73 -4.32 -3.22
C ILE A 2 -12.35 -5.44 -4.08
N ALA A 3 -13.61 -5.80 -3.83
CA ALA A 3 -14.32 -6.82 -4.60
C ALA A 3 -14.53 -6.48 -6.09
N SER A 4 -14.35 -5.22 -6.51
CA SER A 4 -14.43 -4.83 -7.93
C SER A 4 -13.08 -4.84 -8.63
N ILE A 5 -11.99 -5.14 -7.93
CA ILE A 5 -10.65 -5.24 -8.51
C ILE A 5 -10.44 -6.70 -8.97
N PRO A 6 -10.06 -6.96 -10.23
CA PRO A 6 -9.81 -8.32 -10.70
C PRO A 6 -8.71 -9.03 -9.90
N GLU A 7 -8.78 -10.36 -9.86
CA GLU A 7 -7.72 -11.17 -9.27
C GLU A 7 -6.37 -10.87 -9.96
N GLY A 8 -5.28 -10.80 -9.17
CA GLY A 8 -3.95 -10.47 -9.69
C GLY A 8 -3.75 -9.00 -10.06
N ARG A 9 -4.72 -8.10 -9.77
CA ARG A 9 -4.59 -6.65 -9.98
C ARG A 9 -4.39 -5.85 -8.69
N TYR A 10 -4.29 -6.51 -7.55
CA TYR A 10 -3.98 -5.84 -6.28
C TYR A 10 -3.10 -6.72 -5.38
N ALA A 11 -2.31 -6.04 -4.56
CA ALA A 11 -1.45 -6.61 -3.54
C ALA A 11 -1.60 -5.81 -2.23
N VAL A 12 -1.12 -6.39 -1.14
CA VAL A 12 -0.89 -5.68 0.12
C VAL A 12 0.61 -5.63 0.38
N ALA A 13 1.14 -4.47 0.75
CA ALA A 13 2.52 -4.32 1.20
C ALA A 13 2.56 -3.55 2.52
N THR A 14 2.98 -4.20 3.61
CA THR A 14 2.85 -3.68 4.98
C THR A 14 4.11 -3.88 5.80
N SER A 15 4.34 -2.98 6.77
CA SER A 15 5.37 -3.13 7.80
C SER A 15 4.90 -4.00 8.98
N GLY A 16 3.68 -4.54 8.94
CA GLY A 16 3.20 -5.51 9.91
C GLY A 16 3.81 -6.90 9.67
N ALA A 17 4.02 -7.65 10.75
CA ALA A 17 4.36 -9.07 10.67
C ALA A 17 3.21 -9.88 10.03
N LYS A 18 3.53 -11.00 9.38
CA LYS A 18 2.56 -11.85 8.70
C LYS A 18 1.35 -12.23 9.56
N THR A 19 1.57 -12.67 10.80
CA THR A 19 0.49 -13.06 11.72
C THR A 19 -0.50 -11.92 11.96
N TYR A 20 0.02 -10.70 12.17
CA TYR A 20 -0.79 -9.50 12.38
C TYR A 20 -1.56 -9.11 11.11
N ALA A 21 -0.86 -8.99 9.98
CA ALA A 21 -1.47 -8.55 8.72
C ALA A 21 -2.62 -9.47 8.26
N TYR A 22 -2.39 -10.78 8.28
CA TYR A 22 -3.40 -11.77 7.89
C TYR A 22 -4.55 -11.83 8.90
N GLY A 23 -4.25 -11.72 10.20
CA GLY A 23 -5.27 -11.66 11.25
C GLY A 23 -6.19 -10.44 11.11
N CYS A 24 -5.63 -9.27 10.87
CA CYS A 24 -6.38 -8.03 10.63
C CYS A 24 -7.31 -8.15 9.43
N MET A 25 -6.80 -8.56 8.26
CA MET A 25 -7.62 -8.72 7.05
C MET A 25 -8.76 -9.71 7.26
N THR A 26 -8.45 -10.89 7.83
CA THR A 26 -9.45 -11.93 8.10
C THR A 26 -10.54 -11.43 9.05
N ARG A 27 -10.15 -10.72 10.12
CA ARG A 27 -11.09 -10.20 11.13
C ARG A 27 -12.09 -9.20 10.56
N VAL A 28 -11.73 -8.47 9.51
CA VAL A 28 -12.63 -7.50 8.83
C VAL A 28 -13.28 -8.07 7.57
N GLY A 29 -13.19 -9.39 7.34
CA GLY A 29 -13.82 -10.07 6.21
C GLY A 29 -13.12 -9.83 4.86
N ILE A 30 -11.85 -9.40 4.87
CA ILE A 30 -11.04 -9.26 3.66
C ILE A 30 -10.23 -10.55 3.47
N THR A 31 -10.45 -11.22 2.34
CA THR A 31 -9.57 -12.31 1.89
C THR A 31 -8.22 -11.72 1.51
N PRO A 32 -7.11 -12.16 2.15
CA PRO A 32 -5.78 -11.68 1.80
C PRO A 32 -5.46 -11.94 0.32
N PRO A 33 -4.95 -10.95 -0.43
CA PRO A 33 -4.53 -11.18 -1.81
C PRO A 33 -3.38 -12.19 -1.85
N LYS A 34 -3.29 -12.92 -2.98
CA LYS A 34 -2.18 -13.85 -3.26
C LYS A 34 -0.81 -13.18 -3.09
N VAL A 35 -0.69 -11.91 -3.47
CA VAL A 35 0.50 -11.09 -3.24
C VAL A 35 0.29 -10.26 -1.98
N THR A 36 0.87 -10.71 -0.88
CA THR A 36 0.93 -9.98 0.39
C THR A 36 2.37 -9.94 0.87
N ILE A 37 2.98 -8.75 0.86
CA ILE A 37 4.35 -8.48 1.32
C ILE A 37 4.28 -7.96 2.76
N THR A 38 4.93 -8.65 3.69
CA THR A 38 4.95 -8.32 5.12
C THR A 38 6.37 -7.97 5.56
N ALA A 39 6.54 -7.38 6.75
CA ALA A 39 7.86 -6.95 7.22
C ALA A 39 8.85 -8.11 7.40
N ASP A 40 8.37 -9.32 7.61
CA ASP A 40 9.14 -10.54 7.75
C ASP A 40 9.47 -11.24 6.41
N ASP A 41 9.11 -10.64 5.27
CA ASP A 41 9.45 -11.18 3.95
C ASP A 41 10.97 -11.09 3.70
N LYS A 42 11.62 -12.26 3.62
CA LYS A 42 13.08 -12.40 3.48
C LYS A 42 13.65 -11.85 2.17
N ARG A 43 12.79 -11.52 1.19
CA ARG A 43 13.21 -10.92 -0.08
C ARG A 43 13.46 -9.42 0.02
N LEU A 44 12.95 -8.77 1.06
CA LEU A 44 13.16 -7.34 1.30
C LEU A 44 14.59 -7.09 1.77
N LYS A 45 15.27 -6.12 1.15
CA LYS A 45 16.57 -5.64 1.63
C LYS A 45 16.40 -4.55 2.68
N ALA A 46 15.34 -3.74 2.54
CA ALA A 46 14.95 -2.73 3.52
C ALA A 46 13.42 -2.57 3.61
N GLY A 47 12.93 -2.16 4.78
CA GLY A 47 11.53 -1.76 4.97
C GLY A 47 11.29 -0.31 4.60
N LYS A 48 10.01 0.11 4.59
CA LYS A 48 9.60 1.53 4.43
C LYS A 48 10.44 2.42 5.37
N PRO A 49 11.01 3.55 4.91
CA PRO A 49 10.70 4.27 3.68
C PRO A 49 11.44 3.80 2.43
N ALA A 50 12.21 2.71 2.47
CA ALA A 50 12.75 2.12 1.26
C ALA A 50 11.63 1.57 0.36
N PRO A 51 11.80 1.59 -0.97
CA PRO A 51 10.74 1.22 -1.91
C PRO A 51 10.52 -0.29 -2.04
N ASP A 52 11.41 -1.11 -1.45
CA ASP A 52 11.43 -2.57 -1.65
C ASP A 52 10.06 -3.24 -1.50
N PRO A 53 9.21 -2.92 -0.50
CA PRO A 53 7.92 -3.60 -0.38
C PRO A 53 6.99 -3.38 -1.57
N PHE A 54 7.02 -2.18 -2.18
CA PHE A 54 6.19 -1.86 -3.34
C PHE A 54 6.80 -2.38 -4.64
N LEU A 55 8.12 -2.34 -4.78
CA LEU A 55 8.82 -2.93 -5.92
C LEU A 55 8.56 -4.45 -5.98
N LEU A 56 8.73 -5.13 -4.85
CA LEU A 56 8.49 -6.58 -4.75
C LEU A 56 7.02 -6.94 -4.97
N ALA A 57 6.09 -6.13 -4.47
CA ALA A 57 4.66 -6.35 -4.69
C ALA A 57 4.30 -6.23 -6.18
N ALA A 58 4.79 -5.19 -6.86
CA ALA A 58 4.57 -4.97 -8.29
C ALA A 58 5.18 -6.12 -9.12
N GLU A 59 6.42 -6.52 -8.82
CA GLU A 59 7.10 -7.64 -9.46
C GLU A 59 6.30 -8.94 -9.32
N CYS A 60 5.82 -9.25 -8.10
CA CYS A 60 5.00 -10.45 -7.85
C CYS A 60 3.65 -10.42 -8.58
N LEU A 61 3.13 -9.24 -8.90
CA LEU A 61 1.92 -9.07 -9.73
C LEU A 61 2.23 -9.08 -11.23
N GLY A 62 3.51 -8.99 -11.63
CA GLY A 62 3.94 -8.94 -13.04
C GLY A 62 3.87 -7.55 -13.67
N TYR A 63 3.97 -6.47 -12.88
CA TYR A 63 3.96 -5.08 -13.35
C TYR A 63 5.23 -4.34 -12.93
N ASN A 64 5.55 -3.25 -13.63
CA ASN A 64 6.48 -2.27 -13.10
C ASN A 64 5.76 -1.42 -12.04
N ALA A 65 6.48 -1.00 -11.00
CA ALA A 65 5.91 -0.14 -9.97
C ALA A 65 5.43 1.22 -10.54
N SER A 66 6.04 1.71 -11.62
CA SER A 66 5.59 2.92 -12.34
C SER A 66 4.22 2.79 -13.00
N ASP A 67 3.78 1.57 -13.27
CA ASP A 67 2.46 1.27 -13.85
C ASP A 67 1.41 1.03 -12.75
N CYS A 68 1.78 1.21 -11.48
CA CYS A 68 0.95 0.91 -10.33
C CYS A 68 0.51 2.17 -9.58
N VAL A 69 -0.61 2.05 -8.86
CA VAL A 69 -1.10 3.04 -7.91
C VAL A 69 -0.95 2.49 -6.49
N VAL A 70 -0.29 3.25 -5.61
CA VAL A 70 -0.12 2.94 -4.19
C VAL A 70 -1.07 3.81 -3.37
N PHE A 71 -1.89 3.17 -2.54
CA PHE A 71 -2.70 3.83 -1.51
C PHE A 71 -2.00 3.65 -0.15
N GLU A 72 -1.69 4.77 0.51
CA GLU A 72 -0.92 4.76 1.76
C GLU A 72 -1.39 5.85 2.71
N ASP A 73 -1.28 5.63 4.02
CA ASP A 73 -1.70 6.58 5.05
C ASP A 73 -0.58 6.96 6.02
N SER A 74 0.60 6.34 5.90
CA SER A 74 1.75 6.57 6.78
C SER A 74 2.84 7.41 6.10
N PRO A 75 3.54 8.32 6.81
CA PRO A 75 4.64 9.09 6.22
C PRO A 75 5.74 8.23 5.59
N SER A 76 6.13 7.12 6.23
CA SER A 76 7.15 6.21 5.72
C SER A 76 6.65 5.42 4.51
N GLY A 77 5.39 4.99 4.51
CA GLY A 77 4.79 4.28 3.38
C GLY A 77 4.59 5.17 2.17
N ILE A 78 4.13 6.40 2.35
CA ILE A 78 4.01 7.38 1.27
C ILE A 78 5.38 7.59 0.61
N ARG A 79 6.43 7.85 1.40
CA ARG A 79 7.79 8.03 0.86
C ARG A 79 8.29 6.79 0.13
N ALA A 80 8.03 5.59 0.64
CA ALA A 80 8.39 4.34 -0.02
C ALA A 80 7.66 4.14 -1.35
N GLY A 81 6.37 4.48 -1.43
CA GLY A 81 5.60 4.40 -2.69
C GLY A 81 6.10 5.40 -3.72
N VAL A 82 6.47 6.62 -3.30
CA VAL A 82 7.06 7.62 -4.19
C VAL A 82 8.43 7.14 -4.68
N ALA A 83 9.25 6.63 -3.77
CA ALA A 83 10.58 6.10 -4.11
C ALA A 83 10.54 4.88 -5.03
N SER A 84 9.42 4.12 -5.07
CA SER A 84 9.25 3.01 -6.00
C SER A 84 8.89 3.46 -7.42
N GLY A 85 8.64 4.76 -7.62
CA GLY A 85 8.19 5.32 -8.90
C GLY A 85 6.70 5.15 -9.18
N ALA A 86 5.92 4.65 -8.21
CA ALA A 86 4.48 4.48 -8.37
C ALA A 86 3.73 5.82 -8.26
N THR A 87 2.52 5.88 -8.83
CA THR A 87 1.59 6.97 -8.50
C THR A 87 1.08 6.75 -7.08
N VAL A 88 1.26 7.73 -6.20
CA VAL A 88 0.87 7.61 -4.78
C VAL A 88 -0.33 8.48 -4.45
N ILE A 89 -1.36 7.85 -3.90
CA ILE A 89 -2.54 8.48 -3.30
C ILE A 89 -2.43 8.32 -1.78
N ALA A 90 -2.16 9.43 -1.08
CA ALA A 90 -2.16 9.45 0.37
C ALA A 90 -3.59 9.54 0.93
N VAL A 91 -3.91 8.77 1.97
CA VAL A 91 -5.22 8.71 2.61
C VAL A 91 -5.10 9.22 4.06
N CYS A 92 -5.86 10.25 4.43
CA CYS A 92 -5.76 10.90 5.76
C CYS A 92 -6.51 10.13 6.87
N THR A 93 -6.46 8.80 6.89
CA THR A 93 -7.20 7.97 7.85
C THR A 93 -6.45 7.72 9.16
N SER A 94 -5.13 7.63 9.12
CA SER A 94 -4.29 7.36 10.29
C SER A 94 -3.52 8.56 10.82
N HIS A 95 -3.31 9.57 9.97
CA HIS A 95 -2.56 10.78 10.30
C HIS A 95 -3.27 12.02 9.77
N GLU A 96 -3.15 13.13 10.50
CA GLU A 96 -3.57 14.44 10.01
C GLU A 96 -2.84 14.80 8.70
N ARG A 97 -3.54 15.50 7.80
CA ARG A 97 -2.99 15.98 6.52
C ARG A 97 -1.64 16.68 6.69
N SER A 98 -1.51 17.52 7.72
CA SER A 98 -0.28 18.27 8.05
C SER A 98 0.96 17.37 8.23
N LYS A 99 0.77 16.11 8.62
CA LYS A 99 1.85 15.13 8.84
C LYS A 99 2.28 14.41 7.58
N ILE A 100 1.46 14.39 6.54
CA ILE A 100 1.68 13.58 5.32
C ILE A 100 1.79 14.42 4.05
N GLU A 101 1.31 15.67 4.04
CA GLU A 101 1.28 16.52 2.84
C GLU A 101 2.66 16.78 2.24
N ASN A 102 3.70 16.81 3.07
CA ASN A 102 5.08 17.02 2.63
C ASN A 102 5.84 15.72 2.34
N CYS A 103 5.16 14.57 2.28
CA CYS A 103 5.80 13.26 2.01
C CYS A 103 5.94 12.94 0.51
N GLY A 104 5.48 13.82 -0.39
CA GLY A 104 5.65 13.68 -1.84
C GLY A 104 4.55 12.88 -2.55
N ALA A 105 3.41 12.62 -1.89
CA ALA A 105 2.26 11.98 -2.55
C ALA A 105 1.78 12.80 -3.75
N HIS A 106 1.29 12.12 -4.79
CA HIS A 106 0.77 12.77 -6.00
C HIS A 106 -0.64 13.32 -5.77
N TYR A 107 -1.41 12.63 -4.93
CA TYR A 107 -2.75 13.05 -4.49
C TYR A 107 -2.91 12.81 -3.00
N ILE A 108 -3.78 13.59 -2.35
CA ILE A 108 -4.12 13.42 -0.93
C ILE A 108 -5.64 13.49 -0.78
N VAL A 109 -6.23 12.40 -0.31
CA VAL A 109 -7.66 12.27 -0.06
C VAL A 109 -7.94 12.10 1.44
N ASP A 110 -9.13 12.48 1.87
CA ASP A 110 -9.50 12.37 3.28
C ASP A 110 -9.85 10.91 3.65
N ASP A 111 -10.53 10.20 2.76
CA ASP A 111 -10.95 8.81 2.92
C ASP A 111 -11.12 8.10 1.56
N MET A 112 -11.50 6.81 1.59
CA MET A 112 -11.70 5.94 0.42
C MET A 112 -13.18 5.69 0.09
N SER A 113 -14.09 6.52 0.61
CA SER A 113 -15.52 6.44 0.32
C SER A 113 -15.82 6.97 -1.08
N LYS A 114 -16.90 6.48 -1.69
CA LYS A 114 -17.43 7.10 -2.90
C LYS A 114 -18.06 8.44 -2.53
N ARG A 115 -17.66 9.53 -3.19
CA ARG A 115 -18.40 10.80 -3.13
C ARG A 115 -19.49 10.81 -4.21
N GLY A 116 -20.73 11.10 -3.82
CA GLY A 116 -21.88 11.26 -4.70
C GLY A 116 -22.64 9.96 -5.00
N GLN A 117 -23.83 9.84 -4.41
CA GLN A 117 -25.03 9.37 -5.12
C GLN A 117 -25.86 10.59 -5.47
#